data_AF-A0A392NMQ3-F1
#
_entry.id   AF-A0A392NMQ3-F1
#
_cell.length_a   1.000
_cell.length_b   1.000
_cell.length_c   1.000
_cell.angle_alpha   90.00
_cell.angle_beta   90.00
_cell.angle_gamma   90.00
#
_symmetry.space_group_name_H-M   'P 1'
#
loop_
_entity.id
_entity.type
_entity.pdbx_description
1 polymer ?
#
loop_
_entity_poly.entity_id
_entity_poly.type
_entity_poly.pdbx_seq_one_letter_code
_entity_poly.pdbx_strand_id
1 'polypeptide(L)'
;IIRGPAYSFAANITVEACTNSMMMGDFCNSPVYPFSCTTSDVNNALKATTVIKPMLENLMTCKSNFKTSCAHEGVPNVFSLDIINVAEAFTVTASDVKFNITPSNNTSGANDVSLMCFVRHGSMPSVTSYDYSSDLNKVPLVIHSPLIGRWYITIVPINLIKMQDSNVTVCYSIKSHVLQCPLGKTGPNCTMDIYTLQTLITSKECNSANHRQEFIS
;
A
#
# COMPACT_ATOMS: atom_id res chain seq x y z
N ILE A 1 -50.90 -9.09 9.58
CA ILE A 1 -49.48 -8.66 9.47
C ILE A 1 -48.84 -8.92 10.82
N ILE A 2 -47.99 -9.95 10.92
CA ILE A 2 -47.28 -10.29 12.17
C ILE A 2 -45.95 -9.53 12.12
N ARG A 3 -45.82 -8.46 12.90
CA ARG A 3 -44.54 -7.76 13.03
C ARG A 3 -43.70 -8.51 14.07
N GLY A 4 -42.59 -9.09 13.62
CA GLY A 4 -41.60 -9.70 14.51
C GLY A 4 -40.94 -8.66 15.42
N PRO A 5 -40.29 -9.09 16.52
CA PRO A 5 -39.69 -8.19 17.49
C PRO A 5 -38.60 -7.32 16.86
N ALA A 6 -38.62 -6.02 17.20
CA ALA A 6 -37.58 -5.07 16.81
C ALA A 6 -36.57 -4.94 17.95
N TYR A 7 -35.29 -5.01 17.61
CA TYR A 7 -34.19 -4.82 18.55
C TYR A 7 -33.43 -3.55 18.18
N SER A 8 -33.10 -2.75 19.17
CA SER A 8 -32.16 -1.64 19.05
C SER A 8 -30.95 -1.93 19.91
N PHE A 9 -29.76 -1.61 19.38
CA PHE A 9 -28.52 -1.64 20.13
C PHE A 9 -27.87 -0.26 20.06
N ALA A 10 -27.24 0.12 21.15
CA ALA A 10 -26.40 1.30 21.23
C ALA A 10 -25.03 0.84 21.75
N ALA A 11 -23.96 1.33 21.13
CA ALA A 11 -22.59 1.04 21.54
C ALA A 11 -21.80 2.35 21.57
N ASN A 12 -20.93 2.48 22.57
CA ASN A 12 -19.95 3.55 22.64
C ASN A 12 -18.65 3.06 21.98
N ILE A 13 -18.18 3.75 20.95
CA ILE A 13 -16.94 3.41 20.24
C ILE A 13 -15.92 4.52 20.55
N THR A 14 -14.79 4.14 21.12
CA THR A 14 -13.61 5.00 21.29
C THR A 14 -12.52 4.54 20.34
N VAL A 15 -11.95 5.47 19.58
CA VAL A 15 -10.85 5.18 18.65
C VAL A 15 -9.63 5.94 19.12
N GLU A 16 -8.55 5.21 19.39
CA GLU A 16 -7.23 5.77 19.67
C GLU A 16 -6.36 5.59 18.43
N ALA A 17 -5.65 6.64 18.05
CA ALA A 17 -4.77 6.65 16.90
C ALA A 17 -3.47 7.36 17.26
N CYS A 18 -2.39 6.99 16.57
CA CYS A 18 -1.11 7.66 16.73
C CYS A 18 -1.20 9.11 16.23
N THR A 19 -0.76 10.06 17.05
CA THR A 19 -0.71 11.49 16.68
C THR A 19 0.25 11.74 15.51
N ASN A 20 1.32 10.96 15.41
CA ASN A 20 2.22 10.96 14.26
C ASN A 20 1.80 9.89 13.25
N SER A 21 1.44 10.32 12.03
CA SER A 21 1.05 9.42 10.92
C SER A 21 2.16 8.50 10.40
N MET A 22 3.42 8.74 10.81
CA MET A 22 4.58 7.88 10.54
C MET A 22 4.84 6.85 11.65
N MET A 23 3.92 6.72 12.62
CA MET A 23 4.00 5.74 13.69
C MET A 23 2.75 4.85 13.70
N MET A 24 2.94 3.61 14.14
CA MET A 24 1.95 2.54 14.19
C MET A 24 2.13 1.71 15.47
N GLY A 25 1.09 0.92 15.77
CA GLY A 25 1.05 -0.07 16.84
C GLY A 25 0.26 0.47 18.01
N ASP A 26 -0.14 -0.41 18.92
CA ASP A 26 -0.96 -0.07 20.08
C ASP A 26 -0.31 1.02 20.95
N PHE A 27 1.02 1.09 20.93
CA PHE A 27 1.82 2.07 21.66
C PHE A 27 2.53 3.09 20.74
N CYS A 28 2.17 3.16 19.45
CA CYS A 28 2.75 4.10 18.48
C CYS A 28 4.28 4.09 18.42
N ASN A 29 4.87 2.91 18.56
CA ASN A 29 6.31 2.69 18.66
C ASN A 29 6.91 2.08 17.40
N SER A 30 6.09 1.69 16.42
CA SER A 30 6.52 1.07 15.18
C SER A 30 6.53 2.09 14.04
N PRO A 31 7.68 2.34 13.39
CA PRO A 31 7.77 3.34 12.34
C PRO A 31 7.10 2.89 11.04
N VAL A 32 6.55 3.85 10.31
CA VAL A 32 6.12 3.71 8.92
C VAL A 32 7.09 4.47 8.03
N TYR A 33 7.71 3.78 7.07
CA TYR A 33 8.76 4.33 6.23
C TYR A 33 8.20 4.93 4.93
N PRO A 34 8.24 6.26 4.73
CA PRO A 34 7.75 6.85 3.50
C PRO A 34 8.66 6.54 2.31
N PHE A 35 8.06 6.25 1.17
CA PHE A 35 8.73 6.22 -0.12
C PHE A 35 8.98 7.63 -0.62
N SER A 36 10.21 7.90 -1.04
CA SER A 36 10.62 9.12 -1.73
C SER A 36 10.69 8.85 -3.22
N CYS A 37 9.92 9.60 -4.02
CA CYS A 37 9.81 9.39 -5.44
C CYS A 37 10.60 10.43 -6.25
N THR A 38 11.29 9.98 -7.29
CA THR A 38 11.99 10.83 -8.26
C THR A 38 11.61 10.41 -9.67
N THR A 39 11.47 11.38 -10.57
CA THR A 39 11.32 11.12 -12.01
C THR A 39 12.52 10.32 -12.52
N SER A 40 12.30 9.34 -13.39
CA SER A 40 13.41 8.59 -13.98
C SER A 40 14.21 9.49 -14.93
N ASP A 41 15.51 9.67 -14.68
CA ASP A 41 16.39 10.47 -15.53
C ASP A 41 16.54 9.82 -16.92
N VAL A 42 15.91 10.41 -17.93
CA VAL A 42 15.94 10.01 -19.34
C VAL A 42 17.35 10.10 -19.95
N ASN A 43 18.29 10.75 -19.26
CA ASN A 43 19.56 11.20 -19.85
C ASN A 43 20.61 10.09 -20.07
N ASN A 44 20.46 8.90 -19.47
CA ASN A 44 21.42 7.79 -19.65
C ASN A 44 20.92 6.64 -20.54
N ALA A 45 19.69 6.70 -21.06
CA ALA A 45 19.15 5.70 -21.99
C ALA A 45 19.41 6.10 -23.45
N LEU A 46 20.68 6.19 -23.83
CA LEU A 46 21.07 6.31 -25.24
C LEU A 46 20.60 5.03 -25.97
N LYS A 47 19.59 5.18 -26.85
CA LYS A 47 18.89 4.15 -27.67
C LYS A 47 17.55 3.63 -27.15
N ALA A 48 16.68 4.47 -26.60
CA ALA A 48 15.24 4.17 -26.55
C ALA A 48 14.54 4.63 -27.85
N THR A 49 13.91 3.69 -28.57
CA THR A 49 13.07 3.94 -29.76
C THR A 49 11.97 4.97 -29.46
N THR A 50 11.44 5.67 -30.47
CA THR A 50 10.43 6.74 -30.35
C THR A 50 9.18 6.41 -29.53
N VAL A 51 8.86 5.12 -29.34
CA VAL A 51 7.73 4.63 -28.53
C VAL A 51 8.08 4.45 -27.04
N ILE A 52 9.36 4.21 -26.70
CA ILE A 52 9.81 3.92 -25.33
C ILE A 52 10.05 5.21 -24.54
N LYS A 53 10.40 6.31 -25.23
CA LYS A 53 10.58 7.64 -24.63
C LYS A 53 9.38 8.11 -23.79
N PRO A 54 8.15 8.17 -24.32
CA PRO A 54 7.02 8.68 -23.54
C PRO A 54 6.64 7.77 -22.36
N MET A 55 6.86 6.45 -22.47
CA MET A 55 6.62 5.51 -21.38
C MET A 55 7.64 5.69 -20.24
N LEU A 56 8.89 6.00 -20.57
CA LEU A 56 9.96 6.24 -19.60
C LEU A 56 9.84 7.62 -18.92
N GLU A 57 9.32 8.62 -19.63
CA GLU A 57 9.06 9.97 -19.08
C GLU A 57 7.99 9.96 -17.98
N ASN A 58 6.98 9.09 -18.10
CA ASN A 58 5.92 8.97 -17.10
C ASN A 58 6.26 7.99 -15.96
N LEU A 59 7.43 7.35 -16.00
CA LEU A 59 7.85 6.40 -14.99
C LEU A 59 8.56 7.12 -13.83
N MET A 60 7.96 7.05 -12.65
CA MET A 60 8.54 7.55 -11.41
C MET A 60 9.12 6.39 -10.61
N THR A 61 10.35 6.52 -10.13
CA THR A 61 10.95 5.54 -9.23
C THR A 61 10.85 6.04 -7.80
N CYS A 62 10.25 5.24 -6.93
CA CYS A 62 10.04 5.50 -5.52
C CYS A 62 10.90 4.56 -4.69
N LYS A 63 11.72 5.10 -3.79
CA LYS A 63 12.64 4.32 -2.96
C LYS A 63 12.47 4.67 -1.50
N SER A 64 12.62 3.67 -0.64
CA SER A 64 12.74 3.95 0.79
C SER A 64 14.03 4.72 1.01
N ASN A 65 14.02 5.63 1.99
CA ASN A 65 15.24 6.34 2.41
C ASN A 65 16.31 5.36 2.92
N PHE A 66 15.90 4.16 3.35
CA PHE A 66 16.81 3.09 3.74
C PHE A 66 17.19 2.25 2.54
N LYS A 67 18.50 2.15 2.29
CA LYS A 67 19.05 1.31 1.20
C LYS A 67 18.70 -0.17 1.41
N THR A 68 18.73 -0.63 2.66
CA THR A 68 18.42 -2.01 3.04
C THR A 68 17.55 -1.97 4.29
N SER A 69 16.46 -2.75 4.28
CA SER A 69 15.56 -2.96 5.41
C SER A 69 15.66 -4.42 5.85
N CYS A 70 15.68 -4.67 7.15
CA CYS A 70 15.74 -6.02 7.69
C CYS A 70 14.46 -6.29 8.48
N ALA A 71 13.79 -7.40 8.18
CA ALA A 71 12.60 -7.86 8.87
C ALA A 71 12.92 -9.13 9.64
N HIS A 72 12.25 -9.29 10.78
CA HIS A 72 12.25 -10.51 11.59
C HIS A 72 10.85 -11.10 11.59
N GLU A 73 10.73 -12.37 11.98
CA GLU A 73 9.41 -12.99 12.16
C GLU A 73 8.57 -12.19 13.17
N GLY A 74 7.32 -11.90 12.82
CA GLY A 74 6.38 -11.18 13.68
C GLY A 74 6.56 -9.66 13.78
N VAL A 75 7.67 -9.09 13.28
CA VAL A 75 7.88 -7.63 13.23
C VAL A 75 8.03 -7.18 11.78
N PRO A 76 6.90 -6.83 11.12
CA PRO A 76 6.93 -6.48 9.72
C PRO A 76 7.42 -5.06 9.50
N ASN A 77 8.11 -4.83 8.38
CA ASN A 77 8.41 -3.46 7.95
C ASN A 77 7.23 -2.91 7.17
N VAL A 78 6.85 -1.68 7.50
CA VAL A 78 5.75 -0.99 6.88
C VAL A 78 6.27 0.23 6.13
N PHE A 79 5.80 0.39 4.90
CA PHE A 79 6.10 1.51 4.03
C PHE A 79 4.82 2.24 3.63
N SER A 80 4.93 3.53 3.32
CA SER A 80 3.84 4.34 2.77
C SER A 80 4.23 4.98 1.44
N LEU A 81 3.32 4.96 0.47
CA LEU A 81 3.48 5.59 -0.84
C LEU A 81 2.27 6.49 -1.12
N ASP A 82 2.51 7.77 -1.35
CA ASP A 82 1.46 8.72 -1.73
C ASP A 82 1.38 8.82 -3.26
N ILE A 83 0.27 8.36 -3.84
CA ILE A 83 -0.03 8.51 -5.26
C ILE A 83 -0.85 9.80 -5.43
N ILE A 84 -0.23 10.82 -6.00
CA ILE A 84 -0.81 12.16 -6.11
C ILE A 84 -1.64 12.34 -7.40
N ASN A 85 -1.19 11.72 -8.49
CA ASN A 85 -1.80 11.83 -9.81
C ASN A 85 -2.39 10.49 -10.26
N VAL A 86 -3.26 10.53 -11.28
CA VAL A 86 -3.76 9.33 -11.95
C VAL A 86 -2.57 8.53 -12.50
N ALA A 87 -2.50 7.26 -12.12
CA ALA A 87 -1.46 6.34 -12.57
C ALA A 87 -2.07 5.15 -13.31
N GLU A 88 -1.35 4.66 -14.31
CA GLU A 88 -1.67 3.44 -15.03
C GLU A 88 -1.46 2.22 -14.15
N ALA A 89 -0.34 2.20 -13.43
CA ALA A 89 0.02 1.13 -12.52
C ALA A 89 1.01 1.63 -11.48
N PHE A 90 1.06 0.96 -10.33
CA PHE A 90 2.25 0.98 -9.49
C PHE A 90 2.73 -0.44 -9.19
N THR A 91 4.04 -0.59 -9.12
CA THR A 91 4.71 -1.88 -9.02
C THR A 91 5.69 -1.88 -7.85
N VAL A 92 5.58 -2.84 -6.95
CA VAL A 92 6.48 -3.03 -5.79
C VAL A 92 7.43 -4.19 -6.07
N THR A 93 8.73 -3.95 -5.87
CA THR A 93 9.82 -4.93 -6.08
C THR A 93 10.79 -4.97 -4.91
N ALA A 94 11.21 -6.18 -4.53
CA ALA A 94 12.34 -6.38 -3.64
C ALA A 94 13.59 -6.77 -4.44
N SER A 95 14.76 -6.28 -4.02
CA SER A 95 16.07 -6.69 -4.53
C SER A 95 17.03 -6.96 -3.38
N ASP A 96 18.18 -7.55 -3.68
CA ASP A 96 19.25 -7.81 -2.71
C ASP A 96 18.77 -8.59 -1.47
N VAL A 97 17.80 -9.50 -1.67
CA VAL A 97 17.24 -10.31 -0.58
C VAL A 97 18.31 -11.26 -0.06
N LYS A 98 18.64 -11.09 1.22
CA LYS A 98 19.65 -11.86 1.94
C LYS A 98 19.03 -12.45 3.19
N PHE A 99 19.18 -13.75 3.34
CA PHE A 99 18.77 -14.49 4.52
C PHE A 99 19.99 -14.71 5.40
N ASN A 100 19.89 -14.36 6.69
CA ASN A 100 20.93 -14.71 7.67
C ASN A 100 20.74 -16.15 8.15
N ILE A 101 20.83 -17.11 7.22
CA ILE A 101 20.74 -18.55 7.51
C ILE A 101 22.09 -19.17 7.15
N THR A 102 22.74 -19.84 8.10
CA THR A 102 23.85 -20.75 7.77
C THR A 102 23.23 -22.02 7.20
N PRO A 103 23.52 -22.45 5.95
CA PRO A 103 22.95 -23.66 5.41
C PRO A 103 23.40 -24.85 6.25
N SER A 104 22.50 -25.47 7.01
CA SER A 104 22.82 -26.70 7.72
C SER A 104 23.03 -27.81 6.69
N ASN A 105 24.23 -28.41 6.71
CA ASN A 105 24.62 -29.50 5.82
C ASN A 105 23.53 -30.58 5.73
N ASN A 106 23.23 -30.97 4.49
CA ASN A 106 22.61 -32.23 4.09
C ASN A 106 21.13 -32.42 4.45
N THR A 107 20.24 -31.60 3.88
CA THR A 107 18.99 -32.13 3.31
C THR A 107 18.49 -31.21 2.22
N SER A 108 18.13 -31.79 1.08
CA SER A 108 17.58 -31.12 -0.11
C SER A 108 16.26 -30.40 0.20
N GLY A 109 16.34 -29.17 0.69
CA GLY A 109 15.20 -28.29 0.97
C GLY A 109 15.65 -26.83 1.13
N ALA A 110 16.61 -26.39 0.32
CA ALA A 110 16.98 -24.98 0.27
C ALA A 110 15.83 -24.15 -0.33
N ASN A 111 15.42 -23.09 0.38
CA ASN A 111 14.60 -21.95 -0.09
C ASN A 111 13.06 -22.06 -0.08
N ASP A 112 12.41 -22.34 1.05
CA ASP A 112 10.94 -22.10 1.17
C ASP A 112 10.57 -20.82 1.95
N VAL A 113 11.55 -19.95 2.23
CA VAL A 113 11.26 -18.64 2.86
C VAL A 113 10.71 -17.69 1.80
N SER A 114 9.48 -17.23 2.03
CA SER A 114 8.76 -16.34 1.15
C SER A 114 8.78 -14.91 1.69
N LEU A 115 9.05 -13.92 0.83
CA LEU A 115 9.01 -12.51 1.20
C LEU A 115 7.67 -11.93 0.75
N MET A 116 6.65 -12.13 1.59
CA MET A 116 5.28 -11.74 1.28
C MET A 116 5.10 -10.24 1.45
N CYS A 117 4.48 -9.63 0.46
CA CYS A 117 4.12 -8.23 0.43
C CYS A 117 2.60 -8.11 0.42
N PHE A 118 2.06 -7.31 1.33
CA PHE A 118 0.64 -6.99 1.43
C PHE A 118 0.45 -5.49 1.24
N VAL A 119 -0.55 -5.10 0.45
CA VAL A 119 -0.78 -3.70 0.08
C VAL A 119 -2.25 -3.35 0.24
N ARG A 120 -2.51 -2.14 0.76
CA ARG A 120 -3.86 -1.64 1.00
C ARG A 120 -3.94 -0.12 0.85
N HIS A 121 -5.05 0.37 0.28
CA HIS A 121 -5.32 1.81 0.15
C HIS A 121 -5.91 2.38 1.44
N GLY A 122 -5.41 3.55 1.86
CA GLY A 122 -5.93 4.34 2.98
C GLY A 122 -5.75 3.74 4.38
N SER A 123 -5.30 2.50 4.51
CA SER A 123 -5.13 1.82 5.79
C SER A 123 -4.02 0.77 5.76
N MET A 124 -3.51 0.42 6.94
CA MET A 124 -2.41 -0.53 7.07
C MET A 124 -2.84 -1.95 6.67
N PRO A 125 -2.11 -2.63 5.78
CA PRO A 125 -2.38 -4.03 5.49
C PRO A 125 -1.79 -4.93 6.57
N SER A 126 -2.51 -6.02 6.84
CA SER A 126 -2.05 -7.15 7.66
C SER A 126 -2.20 -8.46 6.87
N VAL A 127 -1.72 -9.56 7.42
CA VAL A 127 -1.89 -10.90 6.81
C VAL A 127 -3.35 -11.36 6.70
N THR A 128 -4.27 -10.74 7.45
CA THR A 128 -5.71 -11.05 7.42
C THR A 128 -6.55 -9.98 6.71
N SER A 129 -5.96 -8.82 6.41
CA SER A 129 -6.69 -7.66 5.90
C SER A 129 -5.81 -6.87 4.93
N TYR A 130 -5.97 -7.12 3.64
CA TYR A 130 -5.20 -6.51 2.55
C TYR A 130 -6.06 -6.42 1.28
N ASP A 131 -5.67 -5.55 0.35
CA ASP A 131 -6.33 -5.46 -0.97
C ASP A 131 -5.57 -6.32 -2.00
N TYR A 132 -4.23 -6.31 -1.93
CA TYR A 132 -3.36 -7.05 -2.84
C TYR A 132 -2.21 -7.72 -2.09
N SER A 133 -1.70 -8.84 -2.62
CA SER A 133 -0.55 -9.55 -2.06
C SER A 133 0.32 -10.24 -3.11
N SER A 134 1.62 -10.36 -2.87
CA SER A 134 2.53 -11.15 -3.70
C SER A 134 3.75 -11.64 -2.93
N ASP A 135 4.33 -12.75 -3.36
CA ASP A 135 5.68 -13.19 -2.96
C ASP A 135 6.73 -12.47 -3.81
N LEU A 136 7.40 -11.47 -3.21
CA LEU A 136 8.39 -10.65 -3.90
C LEU A 136 9.69 -11.40 -4.26
N ASN A 137 9.90 -12.61 -3.75
CA ASN A 137 11.00 -13.47 -4.20
C ASN A 137 10.72 -14.09 -5.58
N LYS A 138 9.44 -14.23 -5.94
CA LYS A 138 9.00 -14.90 -7.17
C LYS A 138 8.55 -13.91 -8.23
N VAL A 139 7.72 -12.93 -7.85
CA VAL A 139 7.11 -12.02 -8.81
C VAL A 139 6.88 -10.64 -8.18
N PRO A 140 7.11 -9.53 -8.92
CA PRO A 140 6.72 -8.20 -8.47
C PRO A 140 5.22 -8.10 -8.23
N LEU A 141 4.82 -7.27 -7.27
CA LEU A 141 3.41 -6.93 -7.08
C LEU A 141 3.05 -5.75 -7.98
N VAL A 142 2.12 -5.95 -8.91
CA VAL A 142 1.64 -4.90 -9.84
C VAL A 142 0.17 -4.59 -9.55
N ILE A 143 -0.14 -3.33 -9.32
CA ILE A 143 -1.51 -2.84 -9.11
C ILE A 143 -1.85 -1.89 -10.26
N HIS A 144 -2.84 -2.28 -11.05
CA HIS A 144 -3.33 -1.49 -12.19
C HIS A 144 -4.37 -0.48 -11.74
N SER A 145 -4.36 0.69 -12.38
CA SER A 145 -5.27 1.82 -12.14
C SER A 145 -5.49 2.13 -10.65
N PRO A 146 -4.41 2.35 -9.88
CA PRO A 146 -4.51 2.62 -8.45
C PRO A 146 -5.30 3.89 -8.16
N LEU A 147 -6.04 3.86 -7.05
CA LEU A 147 -6.68 5.05 -6.48
C LEU A 147 -5.63 6.09 -6.07
N ILE A 148 -5.97 7.36 -6.26
CA ILE A 148 -5.23 8.50 -5.72
C ILE A 148 -5.30 8.46 -4.19
N GLY A 149 -4.19 8.80 -3.54
CA GLY A 149 -4.06 8.83 -2.09
C GLY A 149 -2.95 7.94 -1.56
N ARG A 150 -3.00 7.71 -0.25
CA ARG A 150 -1.96 6.97 0.47
C ARG A 150 -2.17 5.47 0.36
N TRP A 151 -1.12 4.78 -0.04
CA TRP A 151 -1.02 3.33 -0.03
C TRP A 151 -0.05 2.88 1.06
N TYR A 152 -0.43 1.86 1.79
CA TYR A 152 0.42 1.23 2.79
C TYR A 152 0.87 -0.15 2.29
N ILE A 153 2.14 -0.46 2.51
CA ILE A 153 2.81 -1.66 2.01
C ILE A 153 3.50 -2.33 3.20
N THR A 154 3.08 -3.54 3.54
CA THR A 154 3.65 -4.33 4.63
C THR A 154 4.40 -5.52 4.05
N ILE A 155 5.66 -5.72 4.48
CA ILE A 155 6.49 -6.84 4.04
C ILE A 155 6.77 -7.75 5.22
N VAL A 156 6.47 -9.03 5.04
CA VAL A 156 6.56 -10.08 6.06
C VAL A 156 7.30 -11.29 5.50
N PRO A 157 8.38 -11.75 6.14
CA PRO A 157 8.93 -13.08 5.84
C PRO A 157 7.98 -14.16 6.37
N ILE A 158 7.56 -15.09 5.51
CA ILE A 158 6.68 -16.23 5.86
C ILE A 158 7.43 -17.54 5.60
N ASN A 159 7.04 -18.60 6.32
CA ASN A 159 7.65 -19.94 6.24
C ASN A 159 9.13 -19.93 6.58
N LEU A 160 9.50 -19.10 7.56
CA LEU A 160 10.72 -19.31 8.32
C LEU A 160 10.53 -20.66 9.01
N ILE A 161 11.07 -21.72 8.40
CA ILE A 161 11.01 -23.08 8.94
C ILE A 161 11.38 -22.97 10.42
N LYS A 162 10.59 -23.63 11.28
CA LYS A 162 10.80 -23.81 12.73
C LYS A 162 12.20 -24.37 13.02
N MET A 163 13.21 -23.58 12.74
CA MET A 163 14.60 -23.77 13.11
C MET A 163 14.64 -23.19 14.51
N GLN A 164 14.33 -24.09 15.44
CA GLN A 164 14.43 -23.89 16.86
C GLN A 164 15.66 -23.03 17.16
N ASP A 165 15.40 -21.84 17.71
CA ASP A 165 16.38 -20.99 18.39
C ASP A 165 17.34 -20.14 17.54
N SER A 166 16.97 -19.74 16.31
CA SER A 166 17.69 -18.67 15.61
C SER A 166 16.76 -17.56 15.12
N ASN A 167 17.07 -16.31 15.51
CA ASN A 167 16.41 -15.11 15.00
C ASN A 167 16.72 -14.97 13.49
N VAL A 168 15.93 -15.63 12.64
CA VAL A 168 16.13 -15.55 11.19
C VAL A 168 15.72 -14.15 10.72
N THR A 169 16.74 -13.36 10.36
CA THR A 169 16.57 -12.03 9.79
C THR A 169 16.61 -12.11 8.26
N VAL A 170 15.66 -11.45 7.61
CA VAL A 170 15.67 -11.26 6.15
C VAL A 170 15.92 -9.80 5.85
N CYS A 171 17.01 -9.50 5.15
CA CYS A 171 17.35 -8.15 4.73
C CYS A 171 17.11 -8.00 3.22
N TYR A 172 16.52 -6.89 2.80
CA TYR A 172 16.16 -6.63 1.41
C TYR A 172 16.15 -5.13 1.11
N SER A 173 16.30 -4.78 -0.15
CA SER A 173 16.10 -3.43 -0.67
C SER A 173 14.72 -3.38 -1.32
N ILE A 174 13.86 -2.42 -0.93
CA ILE A 174 12.52 -2.27 -1.52
C ILE A 174 12.47 -1.05 -2.44
N LYS A 175 11.85 -1.21 -3.60
CA LYS A 175 11.57 -0.12 -4.54
C LYS A 175 10.12 -0.23 -5.03
N SER A 176 9.56 0.92 -5.37
CA SER A 176 8.29 1.01 -6.08
C SER A 176 8.49 1.80 -7.37
N HIS A 177 7.74 1.48 -8.40
CA HIS A 177 7.65 2.27 -9.62
C HIS A 177 6.21 2.68 -9.82
N VAL A 178 5.97 3.95 -10.12
CA VAL A 178 4.65 4.48 -10.45
C VAL A 178 4.67 4.91 -11.89
N LEU A 179 3.89 4.26 -12.73
CA LEU A 179 3.69 4.65 -14.12
C LEU A 179 2.51 5.61 -14.17
N GLN A 180 2.80 6.90 -14.33
CA GLN A 180 1.76 7.93 -14.38
C GLN A 180 1.04 7.91 -15.73
N CYS A 181 -0.24 8.29 -15.73
CA CYS A 181 -0.92 8.53 -16.99
C CYS A 181 -0.34 9.78 -17.67
N PRO A 182 -0.28 9.82 -19.01
CA PRO A 182 0.01 11.05 -19.74
C PRO A 182 -0.95 12.17 -19.35
N LEU A 183 -0.51 13.42 -19.52
CA LEU A 183 -1.34 14.59 -19.22
C LEU A 183 -2.69 14.52 -19.95
N GLY A 184 -3.78 14.73 -19.20
CA GLY A 184 -5.14 14.69 -19.73
C GLY A 184 -5.73 13.29 -19.90
N LYS A 185 -5.01 12.21 -19.54
CA LYS A 185 -5.47 10.83 -19.65
C LYS A 185 -5.83 10.18 -18.32
N THR A 186 -6.81 9.29 -18.32
CA THR A 186 -7.33 8.56 -17.17
C THR A 186 -7.96 7.22 -17.57
N GLY A 187 -8.54 6.53 -16.59
CA GLY A 187 -9.20 5.23 -16.75
C GLY A 187 -8.21 4.07 -16.87
N PRO A 188 -8.73 2.85 -17.08
CA PRO A 188 -7.92 1.67 -17.34
C PRO A 188 -6.95 1.89 -18.51
N ASN A 189 -5.68 1.58 -18.28
CA ASN A 189 -4.59 1.76 -19.25
C ASN A 189 -4.46 3.20 -19.79
N CYS A 190 -4.94 4.21 -19.05
CA CYS A 190 -4.86 5.63 -19.42
C CYS A 190 -5.46 5.95 -20.81
N THR A 191 -6.51 5.22 -21.21
CA THR A 191 -7.11 5.35 -22.55
C THR A 191 -8.17 6.44 -22.64
N MET A 192 -8.75 6.84 -21.51
CA MET A 192 -9.85 7.79 -21.44
C MET A 192 -9.33 9.21 -21.25
N ASP A 193 -10.04 10.21 -21.74
CA ASP A 193 -9.72 11.61 -21.44
C ASP A 193 -10.24 12.01 -20.05
N ILE A 194 -9.51 12.87 -19.36
CA ILE A 194 -9.95 13.45 -18.09
C ILE A 194 -11.08 14.44 -18.40
N TYR A 195 -12.29 14.11 -17.99
CA TYR A 195 -13.42 15.04 -17.96
C TYR A 195 -13.64 15.53 -16.52
N THR A 196 -13.44 16.83 -16.29
CA THR A 196 -13.77 17.47 -15.01
C THR A 196 -15.26 17.76 -14.97
N LEU A 197 -16.01 16.98 -14.19
CA LEU A 197 -17.39 17.33 -13.87
C LEU A 197 -17.38 18.52 -12.91
N GLN A 198 -17.88 19.68 -13.37
CA GLN A 198 -18.10 20.83 -12.51
C GLN A 198 -19.40 20.62 -11.72
N THR A 199 -19.27 20.29 -10.44
CA THR A 199 -20.42 20.26 -9.53
C THR A 199 -20.85 21.69 -9.24
N LEU A 200 -21.95 22.13 -9.84
CA LEU A 200 -22.64 23.35 -9.41
C LEU A 200 -23.29 23.06 -8.04
N ILE A 201 -22.62 23.48 -6.97
CA ILE A 201 -23.21 23.48 -5.62
C ILE A 201 -24.30 24.56 -5.64
N THR A 202 -25.55 24.15 -5.80
CA THR A 202 -26.67 24.98 -5.36
C THR A 202 -26.79 24.75 -3.87
N SER A 203 -26.35 25.72 -3.06
CA SER A 203 -26.55 25.70 -1.62
C SER A 203 -28.04 25.79 -1.33
N LYS A 204 -28.73 24.66 -1.17
CA LYS A 204 -29.90 24.62 -0.30
C LYS A 204 -29.38 24.37 1.10
N GLU A 205 -29.38 25.44 1.87
CA GLU A 205 -29.22 25.43 3.32
C GLU A 205 -29.96 24.22 3.91
N CYS A 206 -29.22 23.29 4.52
CA CYS A 206 -29.80 22.25 5.33
C CYS A 206 -30.21 22.90 6.65
N ASN A 207 -31.33 23.62 6.64
CA ASN A 207 -31.90 24.19 7.85
C ASN A 207 -32.31 23.03 8.76
N SER A 208 -31.60 22.92 9.88
CA SER A 208 -31.96 22.06 11.01
C SER A 208 -33.30 22.55 11.58
N ALA A 209 -34.39 21.99 11.07
CA ALA A 209 -35.72 22.18 11.65
C ALA A 209 -35.78 21.36 12.95
N ASN A 210 -35.71 22.08 14.06
CA ASN A 210 -35.93 21.58 15.41
C ASN A 210 -37.38 21.09 15.54
N HIS A 211 -37.63 19.80 15.27
CA HIS A 211 -38.96 19.21 15.39
C HIS A 211 -39.21 18.83 16.86
N ARG A 212 -39.74 19.79 17.63
CA ARG A 212 -40.43 19.53 18.90
C ARG A 212 -41.82 19.01 18.56
N GLN A 213 -42.08 17.72 18.76
CA GLN A 213 -43.45 17.19 18.81
C GLN A 213 -43.90 17.21 20.27
N GLU A 214 -44.68 18.23 20.64
CA GLU A 214 -45.60 18.15 21.78
C GLU A 214 -46.77 17.26 21.35
N PHE A 215 -46.97 16.13 22.04
CA PHE A 215 -48.22 15.41 22.02
C PHE A 215 -49.01 15.80 23.26
N ILE A 216 -50.03 16.65 23.04
CA ILE A 216 -51.08 16.96 24.00
C ILE A 216 -51.95 15.69 24.14
N SER A 217 -52.18 15.26 25.38
CA SER A 217 -53.15 14.23 25.76
C SER A 217 -54.55 14.82 25.86
#